data_AF-A0A3M2LVY1-F1
#
_entry.id   AF-A0A3M2LVY1-F1
#
_cell.length_a   1.000
_cell.length_b   1.000
_cell.length_c   1.000
_cell.angle_alpha   90.00
_cell.angle_beta   90.00
_cell.angle_gamma   90.00
#
_symmetry.space_group_name_H-M   'P 1'
#
loop_
_entity.id
_entity.type
_entity.pdbx_description
1 polymer ?
#
loop_
_entity_poly.entity_id
_entity_poly.type
_entity_poly.pdbx_seq_one_letter_code
_entity_poly.pdbx_strand_id
1 'polypeptide(L)'
;MRTRLLVTAATGLMATGVVTGVTAASANAAPAPAPTVSAARCHSHKVHQHWECVTPGSYCPKAAHLRYGYAYKTGKRYRCVRYTNGQWRWKRG
;
A
#
# COMPACT_ATOMS: atom_id res chain seq x y z
N MET A 1 -10.63 -11.75 -50.05
CA MET A 1 -9.94 -12.86 -50.75
C MET A 1 -8.60 -12.37 -51.28
N ARG A 2 -7.54 -13.20 -51.15
CA ARG A 2 -6.15 -13.06 -51.67
C ARG A 2 -5.30 -12.03 -50.91
N THR A 3 -4.41 -12.35 -49.96
CA THR A 3 -3.31 -13.34 -49.81
C THR A 3 -2.12 -13.10 -50.75
N ARG A 4 -0.99 -12.60 -50.21
CA ARG A 4 0.42 -12.92 -50.55
C ARG A 4 1.29 -12.61 -49.32
N LEU A 5 1.66 -13.57 -48.46
CA LEU A 5 2.78 -14.54 -48.53
C LEU A 5 4.16 -13.89 -48.74
N LEU A 6 4.92 -13.75 -47.65
CA LEU A 6 6.38 -13.82 -47.66
C LEU A 6 6.82 -14.69 -46.46
N VAL A 7 7.25 -15.90 -46.81
CA VAL A 7 7.99 -16.83 -45.96
C VAL A 7 9.46 -16.57 -46.23
N THR A 8 10.26 -16.33 -45.19
CA THR A 8 11.69 -16.71 -45.25
C THR A 8 12.13 -17.21 -43.88
N ALA A 9 12.60 -18.45 -43.89
CA ALA A 9 13.08 -19.21 -42.76
C ALA A 9 14.47 -18.74 -42.33
N ALA A 10 14.75 -18.84 -41.03
CA ALA A 10 16.11 -19.03 -40.54
C ALA A 10 16.06 -19.93 -39.30
N THR A 11 16.33 -21.20 -39.55
CA THR A 11 16.54 -22.26 -38.57
C THR A 11 17.84 -21.96 -37.83
N GLY A 12 17.76 -21.69 -36.52
CA GLY A 12 18.91 -21.62 -35.63
C GLY A 12 18.79 -22.71 -34.57
N LEU A 13 19.68 -23.70 -34.64
CA LEU A 13 19.74 -24.85 -33.75
C LEU A 13 20.05 -24.47 -32.29
N MET A 14 19.32 -25.14 -31.39
CA MET A 14 19.73 -25.78 -30.13
C MET A 14 20.68 -25.04 -29.19
N ALA A 15 20.16 -24.74 -27.99
CA ALA A 15 20.92 -24.90 -26.75
C ALA A 15 19.98 -25.39 -25.64
N THR A 16 20.02 -26.69 -25.38
CA THR A 16 19.54 -27.29 -24.12
C THR A 16 20.35 -26.70 -22.97
N GLY A 17 19.71 -25.88 -22.15
CA GLY A 17 20.29 -25.30 -20.94
C GLY A 17 19.39 -25.58 -19.74
N VAL A 18 19.74 -26.64 -19.01
CA VAL A 18 19.53 -26.91 -17.58
C VAL A 18 18.39 -26.18 -16.84
N VAL A 19 17.42 -26.96 -16.37
CA VAL A 19 16.53 -26.57 -15.27
C VAL A 19 17.35 -26.52 -13.99
N THR A 20 17.80 -25.33 -13.59
CA THR A 20 18.32 -25.06 -12.24
C THR A 20 17.22 -24.45 -11.38
N GLY A 21 17.11 -24.99 -10.18
CA GLY A 21 15.97 -24.82 -9.29
C GLY A 21 15.76 -23.41 -8.74
N VAL A 22 14.52 -23.20 -8.33
CA VAL A 22 14.07 -22.48 -7.11
C VAL A 22 15.15 -21.63 -6.45
N THR A 23 14.94 -20.31 -6.48
CA THR A 23 14.51 -19.56 -5.28
C THR A 23 13.82 -18.29 -5.76
N ALA A 24 12.50 -18.22 -5.58
CA ALA A 24 11.82 -16.93 -5.54
C ALA A 24 12.40 -16.17 -4.33
N ALA A 25 13.33 -15.26 -4.58
CA ALA A 25 13.72 -14.27 -3.60
C ALA A 25 12.52 -13.34 -3.43
N SER A 26 11.64 -13.69 -2.50
CA SER A 26 10.68 -12.77 -1.92
C SER A 26 11.49 -11.62 -1.35
N ALA A 27 11.57 -10.52 -2.12
CA ALA A 27 12.13 -9.29 -1.62
C ALA A 27 11.29 -8.87 -0.42
N ASN A 28 11.81 -9.14 0.78
CA ASN A 28 11.33 -8.58 2.02
C ASN A 28 11.47 -7.05 1.90
N ALA A 29 10.45 -6.41 1.35
CA ALA A 29 10.30 -4.97 1.41
C ALA A 29 10.29 -4.62 2.91
N ALA A 30 11.41 -4.09 3.38
CA ALA A 30 11.52 -3.58 4.73
C ALA A 30 10.33 -2.61 4.93
N PRO A 31 9.55 -2.75 6.01
CA PRO A 31 8.43 -1.84 6.25
C PRO A 31 8.99 -0.43 6.29
N ALA A 32 8.59 0.38 5.31
CA ALA A 32 9.02 1.78 5.23
C ALA A 32 8.76 2.44 6.58
N PRO A 33 9.72 3.21 7.12
CA PRO A 33 9.55 3.87 8.41
C PRO A 33 8.25 4.67 8.36
N ALA A 34 7.34 4.36 9.29
CA ALA A 34 6.07 5.05 9.37
C ALA A 34 6.38 6.55 9.51
N PRO A 35 5.75 7.43 8.72
CA PRO A 35 6.06 8.84 8.75
C PRO A 35 5.82 9.38 10.16
N THR A 36 6.89 9.84 10.81
CA THR A 36 6.86 10.54 12.09
C THR A 36 6.31 11.94 11.85
N VAL A 37 4.99 12.04 11.71
CA VAL A 37 4.32 13.33 11.61
C VAL A 37 4.15 13.87 13.02
N SER A 38 5.02 14.82 13.38
CA SER A 38 4.92 15.63 14.59
C SER A 38 3.73 16.61 14.45
N ALA A 39 2.51 16.08 14.44
CA ALA A 39 1.30 16.89 14.53
C ALA A 39 0.91 17.06 16.01
N ALA A 40 0.44 18.25 16.36
CA ALA A 40 -0.13 18.54 17.68
C ALA A 40 -1.08 17.40 18.08
N ARG A 41 -0.81 16.77 19.24
CA ARG A 41 -1.50 15.59 19.74
C ARG A 41 -2.93 15.96 20.15
N CYS A 42 -3.78 16.17 19.16
CA CYS A 42 -5.21 16.32 19.38
C CYS A 42 -5.82 14.92 19.48
N HIS A 43 -6.72 14.74 20.44
CA HIS A 43 -7.45 13.49 20.59
C HIS A 43 -8.51 13.41 19.50
N SER A 44 -8.43 12.38 18.65
CA SER A 44 -9.40 12.17 17.59
C SER A 44 -10.78 11.92 18.19
N HIS A 45 -11.78 12.69 17.77
CA HIS A 45 -13.15 12.57 18.25
C HIS A 45 -14.11 12.48 17.06
N LYS A 46 -15.28 11.87 17.30
CA LYS A 46 -16.29 11.68 16.27
C LYS A 46 -17.19 12.90 16.22
N VAL A 47 -17.29 13.50 15.04
CA VAL A 47 -18.19 14.61 14.74
C VAL A 47 -19.16 14.11 13.68
N HIS A 48 -20.43 13.94 14.04
CA HIS A 48 -21.45 13.36 13.17
C HIS A 48 -21.01 12.01 12.55
N GLN A 49 -20.71 12.00 11.25
CA GLN A 49 -20.30 10.81 10.50
C GLN A 49 -18.81 10.74 10.19
N HIS A 50 -18.01 11.74 10.56
CA HIS A 50 -16.57 11.77 10.35
C HIS A 50 -15.79 11.90 11.66
N TRP A 51 -14.48 11.64 11.59
CA TRP A 51 -13.57 11.88 12.71
C TRP A 51 -12.81 13.17 12.47
N GLU A 52 -12.71 14.00 13.50
CA GLU A 52 -11.90 15.22 13.50
C GLU A 52 -10.70 15.06 14.43
N CYS A 53 -9.76 16.00 14.33
CA CYS A 53 -8.54 15.97 15.13
C CYS A 53 -7.73 14.67 14.95
N VAL A 54 -7.66 14.16 13.72
CA VAL A 54 -6.83 12.98 13.43
C VAL A 54 -5.35 13.35 13.39
N THR A 55 -4.57 12.72 14.25
CA THR A 55 -3.11 12.80 14.23
C THR A 55 -2.55 11.71 13.30
N PRO A 56 -1.77 12.05 12.25
CA PRO A 56 -1.25 11.03 11.34
C PRO A 56 -0.32 10.05 12.06
N GLY A 57 -0.49 8.75 11.81
CA GLY A 57 0.30 7.70 12.45
C GLY A 57 -0.06 7.39 13.90
N SER A 58 -0.97 8.16 14.53
CA SER A 58 -1.45 7.87 15.89
C SER A 58 -2.41 6.68 15.90
N TYR A 59 -2.61 6.11 17.09
CA TYR A 59 -3.64 5.11 17.30
C TYR A 59 -5.02 5.70 17.02
N CYS A 60 -5.89 4.87 16.43
CA CYS A 60 -7.29 5.22 16.25
C CYS A 60 -8.18 4.41 17.20
N PRO A 61 -9.29 4.98 17.69
CA PRO A 61 -10.21 4.29 18.57
C PRO A 61 -10.98 3.18 17.83
N LYS A 62 -11.50 2.20 18.58
CA LYS A 62 -12.22 1.05 18.00
C LYS A 62 -13.40 1.45 17.11
N ALA A 63 -14.13 2.50 17.49
CA ALA A 63 -15.24 3.05 16.70
C ALA A 63 -14.81 3.74 15.38
N ALA A 64 -13.50 4.02 15.24
CA ALA A 64 -12.91 4.59 14.03
C ALA A 64 -12.35 3.53 13.07
N HIS A 65 -12.29 2.25 13.47
CA HIS A 65 -11.75 1.20 12.61
C HIS A 65 -12.40 1.21 11.23
N LEU A 66 -11.57 1.26 10.18
CA LEU A 66 -11.95 1.35 8.76
C LEU A 66 -12.62 2.66 8.33
N ARG A 67 -12.84 3.61 9.24
CA ARG A 67 -13.45 4.91 8.97
C ARG A 67 -12.41 5.95 8.59
N TYR A 68 -12.90 7.06 8.04
CA TYR A 68 -12.11 8.22 7.67
C TYR A 68 -12.16 9.30 8.75
N GLY A 69 -11.09 10.06 8.84
CA GLY A 69 -11.04 11.30 9.60
C GLY A 69 -10.09 12.32 9.02
N TYR A 70 -10.18 13.53 9.55
CA TYR A 70 -9.50 14.70 9.04
C TYR A 70 -8.54 15.27 10.09
N ALA A 71 -7.34 15.59 9.65
CA ALA A 71 -6.36 16.23 10.51
C ALA A 71 -6.68 17.72 10.70
N TYR A 72 -6.79 18.15 11.95
CA TYR A 72 -7.24 19.50 12.32
C TYR A 72 -6.49 20.63 11.58
N LYS A 73 -5.16 20.57 11.52
CA LYS A 73 -4.34 21.64 10.90
C LYS A 73 -4.25 21.57 9.39
N THR A 74 -4.42 20.39 8.80
CA THR A 74 -4.13 20.20 7.36
C THR A 74 -5.36 19.88 6.53
N GLY A 75 -6.49 19.57 7.16
CA GLY A 75 -7.70 19.10 6.49
C GLY A 75 -7.50 17.80 5.70
N LYS A 76 -6.33 17.16 5.78
CA LYS A 76 -6.02 15.96 5.01
C LYS A 76 -6.83 14.79 5.56
N ARG A 77 -7.31 13.96 4.64
CA ARG A 77 -8.05 12.73 4.93
C ARG A 77 -7.09 11.61 5.31
N TYR A 78 -7.42 10.90 6.38
CA TYR A 78 -6.73 9.71 6.84
C TYR A 78 -7.74 8.61 7.07
N ARG A 79 -7.32 7.36 6.86
CA ARG A 79 -8.12 6.17 7.14
C ARG A 79 -7.51 5.40 8.30
N CYS A 80 -8.32 5.02 9.25
CA CYS A 80 -7.90 4.13 10.32
C CYS A 80 -7.80 2.71 9.77
N VAL A 81 -6.59 2.17 9.70
CA VAL A 81 -6.30 0.85 9.13
C VAL A 81 -5.51 0.01 10.12
N ARG A 82 -5.64 -1.30 9.99
CA ARG A 82 -4.85 -2.27 10.75
C ARG A 82 -3.48 -2.43 10.08
N TYR A 83 -2.42 -2.20 10.84
CA TYR A 83 -1.05 -2.46 10.43
C TYR A 83 -0.72 -3.95 10.63
N THR A 84 0.38 -4.41 10.02
CA THR A 84 0.85 -5.81 10.13
C THR A 84 1.14 -6.23 11.56
N ASN A 85 1.52 -5.28 12.42
CA ASN A 85 1.69 -5.49 13.86
C ASN A 85 0.37 -5.58 14.65
N GLY A 86 -0.78 -5.66 13.97
CA GLY A 86 -2.10 -5.76 14.57
C GLY A 86 -2.67 -4.44 15.11
N GLN A 87 -1.90 -3.36 15.11
CA GLN A 87 -2.32 -2.07 15.66
C GLN A 87 -3.15 -1.27 14.67
N TRP A 88 -4.17 -0.58 15.18
CA TRP A 88 -4.99 0.32 14.39
C TRP A 88 -4.45 1.74 14.48
N ARG A 89 -4.04 2.28 13.33
CA ARG A 89 -3.49 3.64 13.25
C ARG A 89 -4.04 4.40 12.06
N TRP A 90 -4.03 5.72 12.16
CA TRP A 90 -4.42 6.61 11.08
C TRP A 90 -3.36 6.64 9.98
N LYS A 91 -3.67 6.04 8.83
CA LYS A 91 -2.81 6.03 7.64
C LYS A 91 -3.35 7.00 6.60
N ARG A 92 -2.45 7.68 5.90
CA ARG A 92 -2.83 8.51 4.75
C ARG A 92 -3.34 7.60 3.64
N GLY A 93 -4.53 7.90 3.12
CA GLY A 93 -5.12 7.24 1.95
C GLY A 93 -5.70 8.29 1.02
#